data_AF-A0A8S0GRJ3-F1
#
_entry.id   AF-A0A8S0GRJ3-F1
#
_cell.length_a   1.000
_cell.length_b   1.000
_cell.length_c   1.000
_cell.angle_alpha   90.00
_cell.angle_beta   90.00
_cell.angle_gamma   90.00
#
_symmetry.space_group_name_H-M   'P 1'
#
loop_
_entity.id
_entity.type
_entity.pdbx_description
1 polymer ?
#
loop_
_entity_poly.entity_id
_entity_poly.type
_entity_poly.pdbx_seq_one_letter_code
_entity_poly.pdbx_strand_id
1 'polypeptide(L)'
;MLTLKHFEQKTFSEETGSTVAGRADYRVGEIAFDGKTVGSAEMLWSMKSLDSQGMLDLVQVYQNVLQPYQKAATEASAEGEPAPELQMSDAEQVKVRAAVNKVLEAKPQIALESLAFKTAGGESRFSLSLDLAKPQSLELPPAELGKQLVSQLDAKLSLSKPMVADIAALQAQAEGQTDAKLIAEQSAATAEMLSAMALSTQLAKLEGNDVVSALHYANNEVNFNGQKMTVEQFIGLVMSKLGGVGAQQ
;
A
#
# COMPACT_ATOMS: atom_id res chain seq x y z
N MET A 1 -27.09 7.53 3.20
CA MET A 1 -26.86 6.46 2.20
C MET A 1 -25.72 6.85 1.28
N LEU A 2 -24.69 6.01 1.21
CA LEU A 2 -23.55 6.17 0.29
C LEU A 2 -23.93 5.62 -1.10
N THR A 3 -23.60 6.37 -2.15
CA THR A 3 -23.82 5.98 -3.56
C THR A 3 -22.55 6.19 -4.37
N LEU A 4 -22.22 5.24 -5.24
CA LEU A 4 -21.12 5.33 -6.20
C LEU A 4 -21.70 5.36 -7.61
N LYS A 5 -21.31 6.34 -8.44
CA LYS A 5 -21.72 6.46 -9.84
C LYS A 5 -20.51 6.55 -10.74
N HIS A 6 -20.71 6.21 -12.02
CA HIS A 6 -19.66 6.22 -13.03
C HIS A 6 -18.44 5.39 -12.61
N PHE A 7 -18.71 4.17 -12.12
CA PHE A 7 -17.65 3.21 -11.87
C PHE A 7 -17.10 2.71 -13.21
N GLU A 8 -15.79 2.84 -13.38
CA GLU A 8 -15.04 2.34 -14.53
C GLU A 8 -13.95 1.38 -14.08
N GLN A 9 -13.83 0.27 -14.80
CA GLN A 9 -12.73 -0.66 -14.67
C GLN A 9 -12.08 -0.84 -16.04
N LYS A 10 -10.75 -0.67 -16.11
CA LYS A 10 -9.96 -1.00 -17.31
C LYS A 10 -8.81 -1.90 -16.91
N THR A 11 -8.71 -3.05 -17.56
CA THR A 11 -7.61 -3.99 -17.36
C THR A 11 -6.85 -4.19 -18.66
N PHE A 12 -5.53 -4.23 -18.56
CA PHE A 12 -4.64 -4.52 -19.68
C PHE A 12 -3.64 -5.58 -19.25
N SER A 13 -3.30 -6.48 -20.17
CA SER A 13 -2.27 -7.48 -19.97
C SER A 13 -1.52 -7.67 -21.28
N GLU A 14 -0.22 -7.79 -21.19
CA GLU A 14 0.66 -8.00 -22.33
C GLU A 14 1.70 -9.05 -21.97
N GLU A 15 1.96 -9.96 -22.89
CA GLU A 15 3.02 -10.96 -22.77
C GLU A 15 4.14 -10.59 -23.76
N THR A 16 5.36 -10.48 -23.26
CA THR A 16 6.56 -10.17 -24.05
C THR A 16 7.63 -11.22 -23.78
N GLY A 17 7.81 -12.14 -24.71
CA GLY A 17 8.75 -13.25 -24.53
C GLY A 17 8.29 -14.17 -23.39
N SER A 18 9.08 -14.30 -22.33
CA SER A 18 8.74 -15.12 -21.16
C SER A 18 8.06 -14.34 -20.03
N THR A 19 7.84 -13.03 -20.18
CA THR A 19 7.28 -12.20 -19.11
C THR A 19 5.90 -11.65 -19.43
N VAL A 20 5.11 -11.43 -18.38
CA VAL A 20 3.80 -10.78 -18.42
C VAL A 20 3.89 -9.43 -17.71
N ALA A 21 3.23 -8.44 -18.31
CA ALA A 21 2.87 -7.19 -17.68
C ALA A 21 1.35 -7.09 -17.55
N GLY A 22 0.89 -6.39 -16.53
CA GLY A 22 -0.52 -6.20 -16.23
C GLY A 22 -0.79 -4.81 -15.68
N ARG A 23 -2.00 -4.31 -15.93
CA ARG A 23 -2.52 -3.06 -15.38
C ARG A 23 -3.99 -3.23 -15.03
N ALA A 24 -4.39 -2.66 -13.89
CA ALA A 24 -5.79 -2.56 -13.49
C ALA A 24 -6.09 -1.15 -12.98
N ASP A 25 -6.93 -0.43 -13.72
CA ASP A 25 -7.45 0.87 -13.36
C ASP A 25 -8.87 0.72 -12.81
N TYR A 26 -9.11 1.22 -11.62
CA TYR A 26 -10.44 1.36 -11.02
C TYR A 26 -10.71 2.83 -10.77
N ARG A 27 -11.85 3.35 -11.25
CA ARG A 27 -12.26 4.75 -11.04
C ARG A 27 -13.72 4.82 -10.63
N VAL A 28 -14.03 5.73 -9.73
CA VAL A 28 -15.39 6.13 -9.38
C VAL A 28 -15.50 7.62 -9.69
N GLY A 29 -16.27 7.97 -10.74
CA GLY A 29 -16.42 9.35 -11.18
C GLY A 29 -17.22 10.23 -10.22
N GLU A 30 -18.16 9.66 -9.45
CA GLU A 30 -18.90 10.38 -8.42
C GLU A 30 -19.19 9.49 -7.21
N ILE A 31 -18.87 10.00 -6.03
CA ILE A 31 -19.20 9.47 -4.72
C ILE A 31 -20.16 10.46 -4.09
N ALA A 32 -21.33 9.98 -3.67
CA ALA A 32 -22.36 10.80 -3.04
C ALA A 32 -22.79 10.24 -1.68
N PHE A 33 -23.04 11.12 -0.72
CA PHE A 33 -23.56 10.78 0.60
C PHE A 33 -24.86 11.56 0.85
N ASP A 34 -25.95 10.85 1.14
CA ASP A 34 -27.29 11.42 1.29
C ASP A 34 -27.71 12.31 0.12
N GLY A 35 -27.39 11.85 -1.10
CA GLY A 35 -27.71 12.54 -2.35
C GLY A 35 -26.80 13.74 -2.66
N LYS A 36 -25.88 14.12 -1.77
CA LYS A 36 -24.89 15.18 -2.01
C LYS A 36 -23.59 14.60 -2.55
N THR A 37 -23.07 15.16 -3.64
CA THR A 37 -21.77 14.80 -4.18
C THR A 37 -20.65 15.15 -3.20
N VAL A 38 -19.80 14.18 -2.92
CA VAL A 38 -18.63 14.29 -2.03
C VAL A 38 -17.35 14.40 -2.85
N GLY A 39 -17.21 13.59 -3.90
CA GLY A 39 -15.95 13.53 -4.64
C GLY A 39 -15.86 12.40 -5.65
N SER A 40 -14.63 12.02 -6.00
CA SER A 40 -14.28 10.93 -6.91
C SER A 40 -13.07 10.17 -6.35
N ALA A 41 -12.89 8.91 -6.75
CA ALA A 41 -11.75 8.11 -6.36
C ALA A 41 -11.13 7.36 -7.54
N GLU A 42 -9.83 7.09 -7.45
CA GLU A 42 -9.16 6.16 -8.36
C GLU A 42 -8.17 5.26 -7.61
N MET A 43 -7.97 4.07 -8.16
CA MET A 43 -6.97 3.10 -7.73
C MET A 43 -6.36 2.46 -8.98
N LEU A 44 -5.09 2.70 -9.21
CA LEU A 44 -4.37 2.28 -10.42
C LEU A 44 -3.23 1.34 -10.04
N TRP A 45 -3.28 0.10 -10.51
CA TRP A 45 -2.27 -0.92 -10.28
C TRP A 45 -1.52 -1.24 -11.56
N SER A 46 -0.22 -1.48 -11.45
CA SER A 46 0.56 -2.12 -12.50
C SER A 46 1.52 -3.16 -11.97
N MET A 47 1.81 -4.13 -12.83
CA MET A 47 2.80 -5.17 -12.62
C MET A 47 3.59 -5.34 -13.91
N LYS A 48 4.90 -5.51 -13.81
CA LYS A 48 5.77 -5.69 -14.98
C LYS A 48 6.77 -6.81 -14.72
N SER A 49 7.23 -7.39 -15.81
CA SER A 49 8.32 -8.37 -15.82
C SER A 49 8.06 -9.58 -14.92
N LEU A 50 6.80 -10.05 -14.85
CA LEU A 50 6.48 -11.28 -14.13
C LEU A 50 6.84 -12.47 -15.03
N ASP A 51 7.76 -13.35 -14.61
CA ASP A 51 8.06 -14.56 -15.38
C ASP A 51 6.84 -15.49 -15.43
N SER A 52 6.37 -15.77 -16.65
CA SER A 52 5.12 -16.50 -16.88
C SER A 52 5.16 -17.91 -16.27
N GLN A 53 6.26 -18.63 -16.47
CA GLN A 53 6.39 -20.00 -15.99
C GLN A 53 6.59 -20.04 -14.48
N GLY A 54 7.43 -19.15 -13.93
CA GLY A 54 7.62 -19.03 -12.49
C GLY A 54 6.31 -18.70 -11.77
N MET A 55 5.48 -17.82 -12.34
CA MET A 55 4.14 -17.54 -11.81
C MET A 55 3.22 -18.75 -11.87
N LEU A 56 3.21 -19.50 -12.99
CA LEU A 56 2.42 -20.73 -13.11
C LEU A 56 2.84 -21.78 -12.08
N ASP A 57 4.14 -21.96 -11.87
CA ASP A 57 4.67 -22.91 -10.88
C ASP A 57 4.27 -22.51 -9.45
N LEU A 58 4.30 -21.21 -9.12
CA LEU A 58 3.85 -20.70 -7.82
C LEU A 58 2.34 -20.91 -7.62
N VAL A 59 1.52 -20.70 -8.66
CA VAL A 59 0.08 -20.97 -8.60
C VAL A 59 -0.19 -22.45 -8.34
N GLN A 60 0.56 -23.35 -8.98
CA GLN A 60 0.44 -24.79 -8.73
C GLN A 60 0.82 -25.16 -7.29
N VAL A 61 1.87 -24.56 -6.72
CA VAL A 61 2.21 -24.75 -5.31
C VAL A 61 1.07 -24.27 -4.42
N TYR A 62 0.53 -23.08 -4.66
CA TYR A 62 -0.59 -22.56 -3.88
C TYR A 62 -1.80 -23.51 -3.91
N GLN A 63 -2.17 -24.00 -5.08
CA GLN A 63 -3.30 -24.93 -5.26
C GLN A 63 -3.06 -26.29 -4.62
N ASN A 64 -1.85 -26.85 -4.74
CA ASN A 64 -1.57 -28.22 -4.33
C ASN A 64 -1.11 -28.34 -2.87
N VAL A 65 -0.57 -27.27 -2.29
CA VAL A 65 0.02 -27.28 -0.95
C VAL A 65 -0.76 -26.35 -0.01
N LEU A 66 -0.90 -25.07 -0.37
CA LEU A 66 -1.45 -24.07 0.56
C LEU A 66 -2.97 -24.14 0.67
N GLN A 67 -3.72 -24.42 -0.39
CA GLN A 67 -5.18 -24.58 -0.31
C GLN A 67 -5.60 -25.77 0.57
N PRO A 68 -5.04 -27.00 0.40
CA PRO A 68 -5.34 -28.12 1.29
C PRO A 68 -4.99 -27.81 2.75
N TYR A 69 -3.85 -27.17 2.98
CA TYR A 69 -3.44 -26.71 4.30
C TYR A 69 -4.47 -25.75 4.92
N GLN A 70 -4.88 -24.72 4.17
CA GLN A 70 -5.87 -23.75 4.65
C GLN A 70 -7.21 -24.42 4.98
N LYS A 71 -7.63 -25.39 4.17
CA LYS A 71 -8.84 -26.16 4.42
C LYS A 71 -8.71 -26.95 5.73
N ALA A 72 -7.64 -27.72 5.90
CA ALA A 72 -7.39 -28.48 7.12
C ALA A 72 -7.25 -27.59 8.36
N ALA A 73 -6.59 -26.44 8.26
CA ALA A 73 -6.48 -25.47 9.34
C ALA A 73 -7.82 -24.84 9.72
N THR A 74 -8.70 -24.60 8.74
CA THR A 74 -10.06 -24.10 8.99
C THR A 74 -10.92 -25.16 9.68
N GLU A 75 -10.82 -26.43 9.23
CA GLU A 75 -11.51 -27.57 9.85
C GLU A 75 -11.04 -27.77 11.30
N ALA A 76 -9.72 -27.81 11.54
CA ALA A 76 -9.16 -27.89 12.90
C ALA A 76 -9.64 -26.74 13.80
N SER A 77 -9.64 -25.50 13.27
CA SER A 77 -10.14 -24.34 14.01
C SER A 77 -11.63 -24.46 14.36
N ALA A 78 -12.45 -25.01 13.48
CA ALA A 78 -13.88 -25.24 13.73
C ALA A 78 -14.12 -26.33 14.80
N GLU A 79 -13.18 -27.26 14.93
CA GLU A 79 -13.19 -28.33 15.94
C GLU A 79 -12.48 -27.92 17.25
N GLY A 80 -11.92 -26.70 17.33
CA GLY A 80 -11.16 -26.21 18.48
C GLY A 80 -9.76 -26.83 18.61
N GLU A 81 -9.28 -27.47 17.54
CA GLU A 81 -7.95 -28.06 17.44
C GLU A 81 -6.92 -27.05 16.92
N PRO A 82 -5.63 -27.19 17.29
CA PRO A 82 -4.57 -26.37 16.72
C PRO A 82 -4.47 -26.60 15.20
N ALA A 83 -4.14 -25.54 14.46
CA ALA A 83 -3.86 -25.67 13.03
C ALA A 83 -2.75 -26.71 12.79
N PRO A 84 -2.88 -27.56 11.77
CA PRO A 84 -1.82 -28.51 11.43
C PRO A 84 -0.55 -27.74 11.05
N GLU A 85 0.58 -28.44 11.08
CA GLU A 85 1.84 -27.90 10.58
C GLU A 85 1.86 -27.95 9.05
N LEU A 86 2.38 -26.92 8.40
CA LEU A 86 2.52 -26.91 6.94
C LEU A 86 3.60 -27.91 6.54
N GLN A 87 3.19 -29.09 6.07
CA GLN A 87 4.12 -30.10 5.57
C GLN A 87 4.41 -29.86 4.09
N MET A 88 5.67 -29.58 3.78
CA MET A 88 6.18 -29.57 2.40
C MET A 88 7.33 -30.55 2.29
N SER A 89 7.24 -31.48 1.35
CA SER A 89 8.36 -32.35 1.00
C SER A 89 9.56 -31.52 0.52
N ASP A 90 10.77 -32.05 0.65
CA ASP A 90 11.98 -31.39 0.15
C ASP A 90 11.87 -31.05 -1.34
N ALA A 91 11.24 -31.92 -2.13
CA ALA A 91 10.98 -31.70 -3.54
C ALA A 91 10.06 -30.49 -3.79
N GLU A 92 9.01 -30.32 -2.98
CA GLU A 92 8.12 -29.16 -3.08
C GLU A 92 8.81 -27.87 -2.64
N GLN A 93 9.61 -27.92 -1.58
CA GLN A 93 10.40 -26.77 -1.14
C GLN A 93 11.41 -26.33 -2.21
N VAL A 94 12.07 -27.28 -2.89
CA VAL A 94 12.97 -26.98 -4.01
C VAL A 94 12.19 -26.36 -5.17
N LYS A 95 11.00 -26.88 -5.52
CA LYS A 95 10.14 -26.31 -6.56
C LYS A 95 9.73 -24.87 -6.25
N VAL A 96 9.34 -24.58 -5.01
CA VAL A 96 9.02 -23.21 -4.57
C VAL A 96 10.22 -22.29 -4.74
N ARG A 97 11.39 -22.69 -4.22
CA ARG A 97 12.61 -21.87 -4.34
C ARG A 97 12.98 -21.62 -5.80
N ALA A 98 12.86 -22.63 -6.66
CA ALA A 98 13.12 -22.50 -8.09
C ALA A 98 12.13 -21.52 -8.76
N ALA A 99 10.84 -21.65 -8.46
CA ALA A 99 9.79 -20.79 -9.01
C ALA A 99 9.95 -19.32 -8.55
N VAL A 100 10.21 -19.10 -7.25
CA VAL A 100 10.51 -17.76 -6.72
C VAL A 100 11.74 -17.17 -7.39
N ASN A 101 12.85 -17.91 -7.45
CA ASN A 101 14.07 -17.43 -8.11
C ASN A 101 13.82 -17.07 -9.58
N LYS A 102 13.03 -17.86 -10.30
CA LYS A 102 12.69 -17.62 -11.70
C LYS A 102 11.90 -16.31 -11.88
N VAL A 103 10.93 -16.06 -11.01
CA VAL A 103 10.19 -14.78 -11.00
C VAL A 103 11.14 -13.62 -10.69
N LEU A 104 12.02 -13.76 -9.69
CA LEU A 104 12.96 -12.70 -9.28
C LEU A 104 14.06 -12.44 -10.33
N GLU A 105 14.44 -13.43 -11.14
CA GLU A 105 15.37 -13.28 -12.26
C GLU A 105 14.84 -12.31 -13.32
N ALA A 106 13.51 -12.26 -13.51
CA ALA A 106 12.85 -11.33 -14.41
C ALA A 106 12.77 -9.90 -13.85
N LYS A 107 13.19 -9.67 -12.60
CA LYS A 107 13.15 -8.36 -11.90
C LYS A 107 11.74 -7.76 -11.90
N PRO A 108 10.80 -8.40 -11.19
CA PRO A 108 9.40 -8.01 -11.24
C PRO A 108 9.23 -6.65 -10.56
N GLN A 109 8.30 -5.87 -11.10
CA GLN A 109 7.93 -4.57 -10.56
C GLN A 109 6.44 -4.60 -10.25
N ILE A 110 6.06 -4.11 -9.07
CA ILE A 110 4.66 -4.04 -8.62
C ILE A 110 4.42 -2.63 -8.12
N ALA A 111 3.37 -1.97 -8.61
CA ALA A 111 3.04 -0.62 -8.21
C ALA A 111 1.55 -0.41 -7.99
N LEU A 112 1.22 0.26 -6.89
CA LEU A 112 0.03 1.09 -6.76
C LEU A 112 0.43 2.49 -7.24
N GLU A 113 0.17 2.78 -8.50
CA GLU A 113 0.60 4.04 -9.14
C GLU A 113 -0.14 5.26 -8.58
N SER A 114 -1.42 5.07 -8.26
CA SER A 114 -2.26 6.12 -7.68
C SER A 114 -3.40 5.46 -6.91
N LEU A 115 -3.50 5.76 -5.63
CA LEU A 115 -4.72 5.69 -4.84
C LEU A 115 -5.08 7.13 -4.49
N ALA A 116 -6.04 7.71 -5.20
CA ALA A 116 -6.41 9.10 -5.03
C ALA A 116 -7.88 9.25 -4.66
N PHE A 117 -8.13 10.21 -3.78
CA PHE A 117 -9.47 10.67 -3.43
C PHE A 117 -9.52 12.18 -3.58
N LYS A 118 -10.48 12.65 -4.37
CA LYS A 118 -10.62 14.03 -4.77
C LYS A 118 -11.99 14.56 -4.39
N THR A 119 -12.02 15.69 -3.69
CA THR A 119 -13.22 16.46 -3.38
C THR A 119 -13.22 17.77 -4.19
N ALA A 120 -14.15 18.67 -3.92
CA ALA A 120 -14.17 19.99 -4.56
C ALA A 120 -12.97 20.87 -4.13
N GLY A 121 -12.51 20.72 -2.89
CA GLY A 121 -11.43 21.52 -2.30
C GLY A 121 -10.03 21.00 -2.58
N GLY A 122 -9.84 19.70 -2.83
CA GLY A 122 -8.50 19.15 -3.06
C GLY A 122 -8.45 17.66 -3.38
N GLU A 123 -7.25 17.14 -3.51
CA GLU A 123 -6.99 15.73 -3.81
C GLU A 123 -5.88 15.20 -2.92
N SER A 124 -6.15 14.10 -2.22
CA SER A 124 -5.11 13.32 -1.55
C SER A 124 -4.75 12.12 -2.40
N ARG A 125 -3.46 11.78 -2.44
CA ARG A 125 -2.94 10.67 -3.24
C ARG A 125 -1.91 9.89 -2.45
N PHE A 126 -1.98 8.57 -2.57
CA PHE A 126 -0.94 7.64 -2.17
C PHE A 126 -0.42 6.90 -3.40
N SER A 127 0.89 6.67 -3.48
CA SER A 127 1.53 5.81 -4.47
C SER A 127 2.61 4.97 -3.82
N LEU A 128 2.76 3.73 -4.29
CA LEU A 128 3.75 2.77 -3.83
C LEU A 128 4.27 1.98 -5.03
N SER A 129 5.59 1.92 -5.23
CA SER A 129 6.21 1.01 -6.20
C SER A 129 7.33 0.21 -5.55
N LEU A 130 7.37 -1.07 -5.87
CA LEU A 130 8.32 -2.05 -5.36
C LEU A 130 8.95 -2.77 -6.55
N ASP A 131 10.26 -2.61 -6.69
CA ASP A 131 11.07 -3.34 -7.66
C ASP A 131 11.86 -4.39 -6.90
N LEU A 132 11.80 -5.62 -7.40
CA LEU A 132 12.48 -6.75 -6.79
C LEU A 132 13.65 -7.24 -7.65
N ALA A 133 14.64 -7.80 -6.99
CA ALA A 133 15.78 -8.45 -7.61
C ALA A 133 16.03 -9.83 -6.99
N LYS A 134 16.69 -10.70 -7.77
CA LYS A 134 17.14 -12.00 -7.26
C LYS A 134 18.29 -11.80 -6.25
N PRO A 135 18.15 -12.25 -5.00
CA PRO A 135 19.25 -12.25 -4.06
C PRO A 135 20.26 -13.36 -4.41
N GLN A 136 21.44 -13.33 -3.78
CA GLN A 136 22.43 -14.40 -3.93
C GLN A 136 21.90 -15.75 -3.43
N SER A 137 21.12 -15.72 -2.34
CA SER A 137 20.41 -16.88 -1.79
C SER A 137 19.13 -16.42 -1.10
N LEU A 138 18.09 -17.24 -1.17
CA LEU A 138 16.85 -17.06 -0.40
C LEU A 138 17.01 -17.46 1.08
N GLU A 139 18.14 -18.07 1.44
CA GLU A 139 18.45 -18.54 2.80
C GLU A 139 19.29 -17.53 3.60
N LEU A 140 19.51 -16.34 3.05
CA LEU A 140 20.18 -15.25 3.75
C LEU A 140 19.41 -14.86 5.02
N PRO A 141 20.11 -14.33 6.05
CA PRO A 141 19.44 -13.72 7.20
C PRO A 141 18.42 -12.67 6.74
N PRO A 142 17.26 -12.52 7.41
CA PRO A 142 16.15 -11.69 6.92
C PRO A 142 16.53 -10.25 6.53
N ALA A 143 17.43 -9.62 7.27
CA ALA A 143 17.91 -8.27 6.98
C ALA A 143 18.72 -8.20 5.67
N GLU A 144 19.62 -9.16 5.44
CA GLU A 144 20.43 -9.24 4.22
C GLU A 144 19.59 -9.68 3.02
N LEU A 145 18.65 -10.61 3.23
CA LEU A 145 17.69 -11.02 2.22
C LEU A 145 16.86 -9.82 1.75
N GLY A 146 16.27 -9.05 2.67
CA GLY A 146 15.46 -7.88 2.34
C GLY A 146 16.23 -6.83 1.53
N LYS A 147 17.49 -6.54 1.91
CA LYS A 147 18.37 -5.60 1.19
C LYS A 147 18.70 -6.03 -0.24
N GLN A 148 18.80 -7.35 -0.49
CA GLN A 148 19.09 -7.87 -1.83
C GLN A 148 17.83 -8.10 -2.66
N LEU A 149 16.71 -8.41 -2.00
CA LEU A 149 15.44 -8.69 -2.64
C LEU A 149 14.76 -7.42 -3.13
N VAL A 150 14.80 -6.34 -2.34
CA VAL A 150 14.22 -5.04 -2.72
C VAL A 150 15.31 -4.23 -3.42
N SER A 151 15.21 -4.08 -4.75
CA SER A 151 16.15 -3.22 -5.48
C SER A 151 15.76 -1.75 -5.38
N GLN A 152 14.46 -1.48 -5.38
CA GLN A 152 13.92 -0.13 -5.21
C GLN A 152 12.56 -0.18 -4.52
N LEU A 153 12.30 0.80 -3.66
CA LEU A 153 11.00 1.04 -3.04
C LEU A 153 10.74 2.54 -3.03
N ASP A 154 9.66 2.95 -3.70
CA ASP A 154 9.15 4.32 -3.61
C ASP A 154 7.79 4.30 -2.95
N ALA A 155 7.59 5.15 -1.95
CA ALA A 155 6.29 5.41 -1.36
C ALA A 155 6.08 6.91 -1.23
N LYS A 156 4.91 7.42 -1.64
CA LYS A 156 4.56 8.82 -1.46
C LYS A 156 3.11 8.94 -1.03
N LEU A 157 2.91 9.65 0.08
CA LEU A 157 1.61 10.11 0.55
C LEU A 157 1.56 11.62 0.42
N SER A 158 0.53 12.15 -0.22
CA SER A 158 0.15 13.57 -0.20
C SER A 158 -1.25 13.67 0.36
N LEU A 159 -1.40 14.33 1.50
CA LEU A 159 -2.68 14.56 2.14
C LEU A 159 -3.05 16.04 2.03
N SER A 160 -4.07 16.34 1.23
CA SER A 160 -4.53 17.70 0.99
C SER A 160 -5.38 18.21 2.16
N LYS A 161 -4.96 19.29 2.81
CA LYS A 161 -5.73 19.92 3.90
C LYS A 161 -7.13 20.36 3.45
N PRO A 162 -7.32 21.02 2.29
CA PRO A 162 -8.65 21.32 1.76
C PRO A 162 -9.54 20.08 1.61
N MET A 163 -8.98 18.97 1.13
CA MET A 163 -9.72 17.71 1.01
C MET A 163 -10.17 17.19 2.38
N VAL A 164 -9.27 17.19 3.37
CA VAL A 164 -9.61 16.81 4.76
C VAL A 164 -10.70 17.71 5.34
N ALA A 165 -10.65 19.03 5.07
CA ALA A 165 -11.67 19.96 5.49
C ALA A 165 -13.04 19.64 4.84
N ASP A 166 -13.08 19.27 3.55
CA ASP A 166 -14.34 18.86 2.90
C ASP A 166 -14.95 17.61 3.56
N ILE A 167 -14.13 16.62 3.94
CA ILE A 167 -14.60 15.43 4.67
C ILE A 167 -15.12 15.82 6.06
N ALA A 168 -14.39 16.67 6.79
CA ALA A 168 -14.81 17.14 8.11
C ALA A 168 -16.13 17.95 8.03
N ALA A 169 -16.30 18.73 6.96
CA ALA A 169 -17.53 19.47 6.72
C ALA A 169 -18.71 18.54 6.46
N LEU A 170 -18.50 17.49 5.68
CA LEU A 170 -19.51 16.46 5.45
C LEU A 170 -19.91 15.76 6.76
N GLN A 171 -18.93 15.43 7.61
CA GLN A 171 -19.18 14.82 8.91
C GLN A 171 -20.02 15.75 9.81
N ALA A 172 -19.63 17.02 9.95
CA ALA A 172 -20.37 17.98 10.76
C ALA A 172 -21.83 18.14 10.28
N GLN A 173 -22.06 18.16 8.96
CA GLN A 173 -23.40 18.18 8.39
C GLN A 173 -24.20 16.91 8.70
N ALA A 174 -23.56 15.74 8.64
CA ALA A 174 -24.18 14.46 8.99
C ALA A 174 -24.56 14.39 10.48
N GLU A 175 -23.81 15.08 11.34
CA GLU A 175 -24.10 15.25 12.77
C GLU A 175 -25.18 16.31 13.05
N GLY A 176 -25.75 16.93 12.01
CA GLY A 176 -26.85 17.88 12.11
C GLY A 176 -26.42 19.34 12.29
N GLN A 177 -25.13 19.66 12.16
CA GLN A 177 -24.69 21.05 12.10
C GLN A 177 -25.22 21.70 10.82
N THR A 178 -25.79 22.90 10.94
CA THR A 178 -26.41 23.63 9.82
C THR A 178 -25.85 25.04 9.63
N ASP A 179 -25.11 25.58 10.61
CA ASP A 179 -24.44 26.87 10.46
C ASP A 179 -23.22 26.71 9.55
N ALA A 180 -23.31 27.28 8.35
CA ALA A 180 -22.27 27.19 7.33
C ALA A 180 -20.93 27.79 7.79
N LYS A 181 -20.96 28.87 8.58
CA LYS A 181 -19.73 29.51 9.08
C LYS A 181 -19.06 28.62 10.11
N LEU A 182 -19.85 28.05 11.03
CA LEU A 182 -19.36 27.14 12.04
C LEU A 182 -18.78 25.85 11.42
N ILE A 183 -19.44 25.29 10.40
CA ILE A 183 -18.93 24.13 9.66
C ILE A 183 -17.56 24.46 9.03
N ALA A 184 -17.45 25.59 8.33
CA ALA A 184 -16.20 25.97 7.68
C ALA A 184 -15.06 26.15 8.69
N GLU A 185 -15.31 26.84 9.81
CA GLU A 185 -14.32 27.07 10.87
C GLU A 185 -13.87 25.75 11.53
N GLN A 186 -14.83 24.88 11.90
CA GLN A 186 -14.53 23.58 12.50
C GLN A 186 -13.75 22.66 11.55
N SER A 187 -14.15 22.64 10.28
CA SER A 187 -13.52 21.79 9.27
C SER A 187 -12.09 22.20 8.97
N ALA A 188 -11.84 23.51 8.87
CA ALA A 188 -10.51 24.05 8.73
C ALA A 188 -9.65 23.74 9.96
N ALA A 189 -10.20 23.89 11.17
CA ALA A 189 -9.51 23.56 12.41
C ALA A 189 -9.15 22.07 12.50
N THR A 190 -10.04 21.17 12.07
CA THR A 190 -9.77 19.72 11.98
C THR A 190 -8.63 19.43 11.01
N ALA A 191 -8.64 20.04 9.82
CA ALA A 191 -7.57 19.86 8.84
C ALA A 191 -6.21 20.36 9.37
N GLU A 192 -6.19 21.52 10.04
CA GLU A 192 -4.97 22.06 10.66
C GLU A 192 -4.49 21.20 11.83
N MET A 193 -5.40 20.68 12.67
CA MET A 193 -5.04 19.79 13.77
C MET A 193 -4.40 18.50 13.26
N LEU A 194 -5.00 17.87 12.23
CA LEU A 194 -4.45 16.67 11.62
C LEU A 194 -3.06 16.96 11.01
N SER A 195 -2.93 18.08 10.31
CA SER A 195 -1.64 18.53 9.77
C SER A 195 -0.59 18.72 10.86
N ALA A 196 -0.94 19.41 11.96
CA ALA A 196 -0.04 19.62 13.09
C ALA A 196 0.40 18.30 13.72
N MET A 197 -0.53 17.34 13.87
CA MET A 197 -0.22 15.99 14.38
C MET A 197 0.72 15.24 13.43
N ALA A 198 0.50 15.30 12.12
CA ALA A 198 1.38 14.64 11.16
C ALA A 198 2.79 15.27 11.16
N LEU A 199 2.88 16.60 11.21
CA LEU A 199 4.16 17.31 11.27
C LEU A 199 4.90 17.06 12.59
N SER A 200 4.18 16.89 13.71
CA SER A 200 4.80 16.62 15.01
C SER A 200 5.52 15.28 15.07
N THR A 201 5.09 14.29 14.26
CA THR A 201 5.81 13.01 14.11
C THR A 201 7.18 13.17 13.47
N GLN A 202 7.43 14.28 12.77
CA GLN A 202 8.61 14.49 11.91
C GLN A 202 8.73 13.46 10.77
N LEU A 203 7.70 12.66 10.52
CA LEU A 203 7.61 11.72 9.39
C LEU A 203 6.91 12.33 8.17
N ALA A 204 6.41 13.55 8.29
CA ALA A 204 5.82 14.31 7.21
C ALA A 204 6.34 15.75 7.21
N LYS A 205 6.24 16.39 6.06
CA LYS A 205 6.53 17.81 5.86
C LYS A 205 5.35 18.50 5.18
N LEU A 206 5.31 19.82 5.25
CA LEU A 206 4.32 20.62 4.54
C LEU A 206 4.87 21.04 3.18
N GLU A 207 4.14 20.74 2.11
CA GLU A 207 4.40 21.24 0.76
C GLU A 207 3.17 22.00 0.26
N GLY A 208 3.22 23.34 0.32
CA GLY A 208 2.04 24.17 0.03
C GLY A 208 0.93 23.91 1.04
N ASN A 209 -0.21 23.39 0.57
CA ASN A 209 -1.36 23.04 1.40
C ASN A 209 -1.41 21.55 1.78
N ASP A 210 -0.42 20.77 1.38
CA ASP A 210 -0.43 19.32 1.52
C ASP A 210 0.58 18.86 2.56
N VAL A 211 0.17 17.87 3.36
CA VAL A 211 1.06 17.11 4.24
C VAL A 211 1.63 15.96 3.42
N VAL A 212 2.94 15.97 3.21
CA VAL A 212 3.63 15.02 2.33
C VAL A 212 4.59 14.15 3.14
N SER A 213 4.55 12.84 2.88
CA SER A 213 5.56 11.88 3.31
C SER A 213 6.06 11.12 2.08
N ALA A 214 7.35 11.14 1.82
CA ALA A 214 7.96 10.51 0.65
C ALA A 214 9.18 9.68 1.07
N LEU A 215 9.20 8.43 0.65
CA LEU A 215 10.28 7.47 0.83
C LEU A 215 10.76 7.05 -0.56
N HIS A 216 12.07 7.11 -0.77
CA HIS A 216 12.75 6.45 -1.87
C HIS A 216 13.89 5.62 -1.28
N TYR A 217 13.89 4.32 -1.53
CA TYR A 217 14.98 3.42 -1.19
C TYR A 217 15.52 2.81 -2.47
N ALA A 218 16.83 2.91 -2.65
CA ALA A 218 17.56 2.22 -3.71
C ALA A 218 19.04 2.16 -3.31
N ASN A 219 19.78 1.16 -3.80
CA ASN A 219 21.24 1.07 -3.60
C ASN A 219 21.68 1.14 -2.12
N ASN A 220 20.90 0.54 -1.20
CA ASN A 220 21.11 0.58 0.24
C ASN A 220 21.07 1.99 0.88
N GLU A 221 20.56 2.99 0.17
CA GLU A 221 20.34 4.34 0.66
C GLU A 221 18.84 4.62 0.75
N VAL A 222 18.41 5.25 1.84
CA VAL A 222 17.06 5.78 2.01
C VAL A 222 17.12 7.29 1.83
N ASN A 223 16.30 7.82 0.94
CA ASN A 223 15.93 9.23 0.89
C ASN A 223 14.51 9.37 1.42
N PHE A 224 14.37 9.90 2.64
CA PHE A 224 13.09 10.13 3.27
C PHE A 224 12.83 11.63 3.43
N ASN A 225 11.75 12.13 2.83
CA ASN A 225 11.36 13.53 2.80
C ASN A 225 12.46 14.49 2.28
N GLY A 226 13.41 14.01 1.48
CA GLY A 226 14.54 14.77 0.95
C GLY A 226 15.85 14.58 1.76
N GLN A 227 15.82 13.81 2.84
CA GLN A 227 16.97 13.52 3.70
C GLN A 227 17.52 12.13 3.39
N LYS A 228 18.79 12.06 3.02
CA LYS A 228 19.51 10.80 2.82
C LYS A 228 19.94 10.21 4.17
N MET A 229 19.72 8.92 4.36
CA MET A 229 20.07 8.16 5.55
C MET A 229 20.25 6.66 5.20
N THR A 230 20.84 5.89 6.11
CA THR A 230 20.90 4.43 5.94
C THR A 230 19.55 3.78 6.26
N VAL A 231 19.39 2.52 5.85
CA VAL A 231 18.20 1.72 6.20
C VAL A 231 18.02 1.62 7.72
N GLU A 232 19.11 1.40 8.45
CA GLU A 232 19.10 1.28 9.91
C GLU A 232 18.72 2.61 10.57
N GLN A 233 19.23 3.73 10.07
CA GLN A 233 18.86 5.06 10.55
C GLN A 233 17.38 5.35 10.30
N PHE A 234 16.85 4.97 9.12
CA PHE A 234 15.44 5.12 8.80
C PHE A 234 14.54 4.27 9.72
N ILE A 235 14.87 2.99 9.93
CA ILE A 235 14.13 2.13 10.85
C ILE A 235 14.16 2.71 12.27
N GLY A 236 15.33 3.16 12.74
CA GLY A 236 15.49 3.81 14.03
C GLY A 236 14.64 5.08 14.15
N LEU A 237 14.61 5.91 13.10
CA LEU A 237 13.75 7.09 13.03
C LEU A 237 12.28 6.69 13.18
N VAL A 238 11.76 5.81 12.33
CA VAL A 238 10.35 5.38 12.35
C VAL A 238 9.97 4.80 13.71
N MET A 239 10.80 3.89 14.27
CA MET A 239 10.56 3.29 15.58
C MET A 239 10.58 4.33 16.71
N SER A 240 11.48 5.32 16.66
CA SER A 240 11.51 6.39 17.66
C SER A 240 10.26 7.28 17.64
N LYS A 241 9.70 7.51 16.45
CA LYS A 241 8.55 8.40 16.26
C LYS A 241 7.20 7.71 16.50
N LEU A 242 7.11 6.42 16.16
CA LEU A 242 5.89 5.62 16.39
C LEU A 242 5.87 4.96 17.79
N GLY A 243 7.02 4.54 18.31
CA GLY A 243 7.14 3.96 19.65
C GLY A 243 6.98 4.97 20.79
N GLY A 244 7.22 6.26 20.53
CA GLY A 244 6.97 7.34 21.49
C GLY A 244 5.49 7.63 21.74
N VAL A 245 4.58 7.15 20.88
CA VAL A 245 3.13 7.34 21.02
C VAL A 245 2.50 6.29 21.95
N GLY A 246 3.21 5.20 22.26
CA GLY A 246 2.76 4.13 23.16
C GLY A 246 3.34 4.17 24.58
N ALA A 247 4.26 5.09 24.88
CA ALA A 247 4.94 5.17 26.19
C ALA A 247 4.35 6.21 27.15
N GLN A 248 3.20 6.80 26.82
CA GLN A 248 2.40 7.65 27.71
C GLN A 248 1.00 7.04 27.88
N GLN A 249 0.92 5.86 28.50
CA GLN A 249 -0.26 5.38 29.23
C GLN A 249 0.18 4.63 30.48
#